data_AF-A0A4Y8UMF6-F1
#
_entry.id   AF-A0A4Y8UMF6-F1
#
_cell.length_a   1.000
_cell.length_b   1.000
_cell.length_c   1.000
_cell.angle_alpha   90.00
_cell.angle_beta   90.00
_cell.angle_gamma   90.00
#
_symmetry.space_group_name_H-M   'P 1'
#
loop_
_entity.id
_entity.type
_entity.pdbx_description
1 polymer ?
#
loop_
_entity_poly.entity_id
_entity_poly.type
_entity_poly.pdbx_seq_one_letter_code
_entity_poly.pdbx_strand_id
1 'polypeptide(L)'
;MKTIKSLLAASIATAVLAPSLAMAGGAGDNDARIAALEAQIAELKAMMSGQIQEQQVLASRVETVSKSAKTGPGYDVKIGGYIKADLTWTKASNGDPNNVGFYFPTQIPVGADGTGEGAAADMTVAESRINFSATRELDGHTLTFFTEMDFYGGGGNEIATNSMNPRLRHAFIKYDNWLIGQTWSTFQDVSALAENLDFIGPAEGTTFVRQTQVRYTNGGLQLAVENTNTRLNNGGTATLTDDGAIPDIVAKYTFKGDYGHVAVAGIYRDLTWETATEEYSDTGLGISVSGKLNVGDSGDDFRFMFTTGSGVGRYLGITGTPGAVFNADSNDIEAIDSTGGFVSYRHLWNSQWRSNFTYSMQNVDNDVALTGDGAIKDLNSIHVNLLYSPTPKVTFGAEYMTAERELESGLTGDLDRLQFSAKYAF
;
A
#
# COMPACT_ATOMS: atom_id res chain seq x y z
N MET A 1 53.52 23.54 15.07
CA MET A 1 53.87 22.90 16.37
C MET A 1 52.61 22.23 16.88
N LYS A 2 52.50 20.90 16.69
CA LYS A 2 52.30 19.89 17.75
C LYS A 2 51.12 20.20 18.71
N THR A 3 49.89 19.74 18.44
CA THR A 3 49.26 18.48 18.91
C THR A 3 49.18 18.32 20.44
N ILE A 4 47.98 18.04 21.00
CA ILE A 4 47.62 16.84 21.83
C ILE A 4 46.44 17.08 22.80
N LYS A 5 45.32 16.39 22.48
CA LYS A 5 44.49 15.44 23.26
C LYS A 5 43.75 15.82 24.57
N SER A 6 42.58 15.17 24.68
CA SER A 6 41.77 14.80 25.85
C SER A 6 40.78 15.88 26.34
N LEU A 7 39.50 15.61 26.62
CA LEU A 7 38.85 14.38 27.04
C LEU A 7 37.51 14.14 26.32
N LEU A 8 37.30 12.86 26.02
CA LEU A 8 36.01 12.20 25.94
C LEU A 8 35.61 11.77 27.38
N ALA A 9 34.30 11.73 27.64
CA ALA A 9 33.59 10.85 28.56
C ALA A 9 33.04 11.43 29.88
N ALA A 10 31.74 11.10 30.04
CA ALA A 10 30.97 10.84 31.26
C ALA A 10 30.50 12.07 32.06
N SER A 11 29.24 12.19 32.45
CA SER A 11 28.10 11.27 32.35
C SER A 11 26.82 11.99 32.80
N ILE A 12 25.74 11.62 32.12
CA ILE A 12 24.33 11.73 32.45
C ILE A 12 24.02 11.50 33.93
N ALA A 13 23.21 12.40 34.50
CA ALA A 13 22.18 12.19 35.54
C ALA A 13 21.56 13.58 35.78
N THR A 14 20.26 13.87 35.74
CA THR A 14 19.05 13.07 35.87
C THR A 14 17.91 13.90 35.30
N ALA A 15 16.87 13.21 34.83
CA ALA A 15 15.73 13.73 34.12
C ALA A 15 14.79 14.66 34.93
N VAL A 16 13.85 15.22 34.14
CA VAL A 16 12.53 15.72 34.52
C VAL A 16 12.48 17.14 35.08
N LEU A 17 11.97 18.06 34.26
CA LEU A 17 10.79 18.90 34.51
C LEU A 17 10.67 19.91 33.35
N ALA A 18 9.49 19.96 32.71
CA ALA A 18 9.05 21.08 31.86
C ALA A 18 8.96 22.39 32.70
N PRO A 19 8.61 23.60 32.19
CA PRO A 19 8.17 23.99 30.84
C PRO A 19 8.71 25.36 30.34
N SER A 20 8.25 25.78 29.16
CA SER A 20 8.05 27.16 28.70
C SER A 20 9.20 27.95 28.03
N LEU A 21 8.80 28.54 26.89
CA LEU A 21 9.22 29.81 26.28
C LEU A 21 10.58 29.91 25.55
N ALA A 22 10.41 30.44 24.33
CA ALA A 22 11.27 31.32 23.56
C ALA A 22 12.16 30.70 22.46
N MET A 23 11.77 31.08 21.23
CA MET A 23 12.54 31.10 19.99
C MET A 23 14.01 31.50 20.18
N ALA A 24 14.94 30.66 19.73
CA ALA A 24 16.22 31.06 19.14
C ALA A 24 16.86 29.84 18.44
N GLY A 25 16.94 29.89 17.11
CA GLY A 25 17.51 28.81 16.29
C GLY A 25 19.01 28.58 16.51
N GLY A 26 19.45 27.35 16.24
CA GLY A 26 20.84 26.96 16.15
C GLY A 26 21.00 25.68 15.32
N ALA A 27 21.94 25.70 14.37
CA ALA A 27 22.16 24.68 13.33
C ALA A 27 22.45 23.24 13.81
N GLY A 28 22.48 22.96 15.12
CA GLY A 28 22.62 21.61 15.69
C GLY A 28 21.30 20.84 15.85
N ASP A 29 20.15 21.52 15.79
CA ASP A 29 18.82 20.88 15.80
C ASP A 29 18.53 20.17 14.46
N ASN A 30 19.16 20.65 13.39
CA ASN A 30 19.00 20.07 12.06
C ASN A 30 19.66 18.70 11.94
N ASP A 31 20.85 18.47 12.50
CA ASP A 31 21.56 17.18 12.36
C ASP A 31 20.90 16.07 13.19
N ALA A 32 20.32 16.40 14.35
CA ALA A 32 19.54 15.46 15.15
C ALA A 32 18.17 15.16 14.52
N ARG A 33 17.52 16.18 13.93
CA ARG A 33 16.31 15.97 13.11
C ARG A 33 16.61 15.19 11.85
N ILE A 34 17.75 15.40 11.20
CA ILE A 34 18.19 14.63 10.03
C ILE A 34 18.46 13.18 10.44
N ALA A 35 19.14 12.92 11.56
CA ALA A 35 19.35 11.54 12.03
C ALA A 35 18.05 10.84 12.47
N ALA A 36 17.11 11.57 13.08
CA ALA A 36 15.78 11.06 13.42
C ALA A 36 14.93 10.82 12.16
N LEU A 37 15.00 11.72 11.17
CA LEU A 37 14.39 11.55 9.85
C LEU A 37 15.02 10.39 9.10
N GLU A 38 16.34 10.17 9.17
CA GLU A 38 17.05 9.06 8.54
C GLU A 38 16.71 7.72 9.22
N ALA A 39 16.54 7.70 10.54
CA ALA A 39 16.08 6.53 11.28
C ALA A 39 14.59 6.22 10.97
N GLN A 40 13.74 7.25 10.93
CA GLN A 40 12.35 7.13 10.47
C GLN A 40 12.28 6.75 9.00
N ILE A 41 13.19 7.19 8.14
CA ILE A 41 13.30 6.78 6.73
C ILE A 41 13.78 5.33 6.64
N ALA A 42 14.70 4.87 7.50
CA ALA A 42 15.14 3.48 7.53
C ALA A 42 14.03 2.54 8.04
N GLU A 43 13.24 3.00 9.01
CA GLU A 43 12.09 2.29 9.57
C GLU A 43 10.86 2.34 8.63
N LEU A 44 10.59 3.48 7.97
CA LEU A 44 9.62 3.59 6.85
C LEU A 44 10.04 2.74 5.66
N LYS A 45 11.34 2.71 5.29
CA LYS A 45 11.84 1.87 4.19
C LYS A 45 11.73 0.37 4.51
N ALA A 46 11.77 -0.01 5.79
CA ALA A 46 11.49 -1.38 6.23
C ALA A 46 9.99 -1.71 6.22
N MET A 47 9.11 -0.71 6.32
CA MET A 47 7.64 -0.88 6.38
C MET A 47 6.88 -0.56 5.08
N MET A 48 7.47 0.17 4.13
CA MET A 48 6.78 0.71 2.94
C MET A 48 7.41 0.21 1.64
N SER A 49 6.77 -0.77 1.01
CA SER A 49 7.02 -1.10 -0.40
C SER A 49 5.83 -1.87 -0.98
N GLY A 50 4.64 -1.29 -0.81
CA GLY A 50 3.33 -1.84 -1.16
C GLY A 50 3.09 -2.04 -2.65
N GLN A 51 2.08 -2.84 -2.95
CA GLN A 51 1.97 -3.81 -4.05
C GLN A 51 0.67 -3.77 -4.83
N ILE A 52 0.59 -4.37 -6.02
CA ILE A 52 -0.61 -4.76 -6.82
C ILE A 52 -0.32 -4.88 -8.34
N GLN A 53 -0.19 -6.13 -8.79
CA GLN A 53 -0.46 -6.50 -10.21
C GLN A 53 -1.09 -7.91 -10.26
N GLU A 54 -1.86 -8.25 -9.22
CA GLU A 54 -2.03 -9.63 -8.76
C GLU A 54 -3.33 -10.32 -9.16
N GLN A 55 -4.40 -9.63 -9.59
CA GLN A 55 -5.74 -10.26 -9.51
C GLN A 55 -6.49 -10.67 -10.76
N GLN A 56 -6.01 -10.39 -11.98
CA GLN A 56 -6.63 -11.02 -13.17
C GLN A 56 -6.25 -12.49 -13.35
N VAL A 57 -5.37 -12.99 -12.49
CA VAL A 57 -4.66 -14.23 -12.69
C VAL A 57 -5.04 -15.30 -11.65
N LEU A 58 -5.50 -14.91 -10.46
CA LEU A 58 -5.93 -15.86 -9.41
C LEU A 58 -7.23 -16.61 -9.77
N ALA A 59 -8.14 -15.99 -10.53
CA ALA A 59 -9.39 -16.63 -10.94
C ALA A 59 -9.23 -17.63 -12.11
N SER A 60 -8.16 -17.50 -12.92
CA SER A 60 -7.86 -18.43 -14.03
C SER A 60 -6.73 -19.43 -13.70
N ARG A 61 -5.91 -19.18 -12.67
CA ARG A 61 -4.79 -20.07 -12.27
C ARG A 61 -5.17 -21.27 -11.42
N VAL A 62 -6.47 -21.50 -11.18
CA VAL A 62 -6.91 -22.84 -10.77
C VAL A 62 -6.75 -23.84 -11.93
N GLU A 63 -6.73 -23.37 -13.20
CA GLU A 63 -6.90 -24.25 -14.36
C GLU A 63 -5.78 -24.31 -15.41
N THR A 64 -4.59 -23.67 -15.30
CA THR A 64 -3.60 -23.86 -16.40
C THR A 64 -2.11 -23.92 -16.02
N VAL A 65 -1.57 -25.12 -16.25
CA VAL A 65 -0.21 -25.68 -16.04
C VAL A 65 0.16 -25.98 -14.60
N SER A 66 -0.61 -26.89 -14.00
CA SER A 66 -0.18 -27.73 -12.89
C SER A 66 0.74 -28.84 -13.42
N LYS A 67 2.01 -28.85 -13.00
CA LYS A 67 2.58 -30.14 -12.61
C LYS A 67 2.11 -30.34 -11.17
N SER A 68 0.88 -30.82 -11.02
CA SER A 68 0.44 -31.40 -9.76
C SER A 68 1.37 -32.58 -9.52
N ALA A 69 2.36 -32.39 -8.66
CA ALA A 69 3.12 -33.48 -8.13
C ALA A 69 2.43 -33.81 -6.80
N LYS A 70 1.85 -35.02 -6.71
CA LYS A 70 1.48 -35.58 -5.42
C LYS A 70 2.78 -35.86 -4.67
N THR A 71 3.25 -34.88 -3.90
CA THR A 71 4.47 -35.01 -3.09
C THR A 71 4.06 -35.22 -1.63
N GLY A 72 4.38 -36.39 -1.07
CA GLY A 72 4.03 -36.74 0.31
C GLY A 72 2.58 -37.23 0.50
N PRO A 73 2.11 -37.39 1.75
CA PRO A 73 0.89 -38.12 2.11
C PRO A 73 -0.40 -37.36 1.78
N GLY A 74 -0.67 -37.14 0.50
CA GLY A 74 -1.97 -36.68 -0.01
C GLY A 74 -2.12 -35.18 -0.29
N TYR A 75 -1.03 -34.42 -0.44
CA TYR A 75 -1.10 -33.01 -0.83
C TYR A 75 -0.97 -32.83 -2.35
N ASP A 76 -1.81 -31.96 -2.93
CA ASP A 76 -1.63 -31.36 -4.26
C ASP A 76 -0.86 -30.05 -4.10
N VAL A 77 0.39 -30.03 -4.57
CA VAL A 77 1.28 -28.88 -4.45
C VAL A 77 1.38 -28.14 -5.79
N LYS A 78 1.24 -26.82 -5.74
CA LYS A 78 1.38 -25.90 -6.87
C LYS A 78 2.43 -24.84 -6.55
N ILE A 79 3.32 -24.60 -7.52
CA ILE A 79 4.23 -23.47 -7.51
C ILE A 79 3.76 -22.52 -8.60
N GLY A 80 3.58 -21.26 -8.25
CA GLY A 80 3.20 -20.21 -9.18
C GLY A 80 4.01 -18.95 -8.93
N GLY A 81 3.87 -18.00 -9.84
CA GLY A 81 4.49 -16.70 -9.67
C GLY A 81 4.61 -15.95 -10.97
N TYR A 82 5.55 -15.03 -11.01
CA TYR A 82 5.99 -14.37 -12.23
C TYR A 82 7.35 -13.72 -12.03
N ILE A 83 8.09 -13.60 -13.13
CA ILE A 83 9.24 -12.70 -13.21
C ILE A 83 8.77 -11.44 -13.91
N LYS A 84 9.07 -10.27 -13.35
CA LYS A 84 8.80 -8.97 -13.96
C LYS A 84 10.07 -8.12 -13.89
N ALA A 85 10.39 -7.48 -15.00
CA ALA A 85 11.41 -6.45 -15.07
C ALA A 85 10.74 -5.15 -15.50
N ASP A 86 11.11 -4.06 -14.82
CA ASP A 86 10.63 -2.72 -15.06
C ASP A 86 11.79 -1.79 -15.39
N LEU A 87 11.51 -0.83 -16.28
CA LEU A 87 12.36 0.32 -16.59
C LEU A 87 11.49 1.56 -16.46
N THR A 88 11.89 2.51 -15.63
CA THR A 88 11.16 3.75 -15.38
C THR A 88 12.03 4.97 -15.73
N TRP A 89 11.38 6.04 -16.18
CA TRP A 89 11.89 7.40 -16.17
C TRP A 89 10.90 8.26 -15.42
N THR A 90 11.32 8.83 -14.29
CA THR A 90 10.47 9.62 -13.40
C THR A 90 11.00 11.03 -13.32
N LYS A 91 10.11 12.02 -13.40
CA LYS A 91 10.45 13.42 -13.17
C LYS A 91 9.46 14.01 -12.18
N ALA A 92 9.96 14.66 -11.14
CA ALA A 92 9.15 15.46 -10.24
C ALA A 92 9.26 16.95 -10.60
N SER A 93 8.21 17.74 -10.37
CA SER A 93 8.27 19.20 -10.56
C SER A 93 9.14 19.89 -9.50
N ASN A 94 9.24 19.29 -8.32
CA ASN A 94 10.06 19.74 -7.19
C ASN A 94 11.03 18.64 -6.76
N GLY A 95 12.25 19.02 -6.38
CA GLY A 95 13.28 18.11 -5.88
C GLY A 95 13.63 16.92 -6.78
N ASP A 96 14.27 15.92 -6.18
CA ASP A 96 14.55 14.61 -6.81
C ASP A 96 13.34 13.68 -6.58
N PRO A 97 12.82 13.00 -7.62
CA PRO A 97 11.82 11.94 -7.44
C PRO A 97 12.35 10.84 -6.51
N ASN A 98 11.89 10.87 -5.26
CA ASN A 98 12.14 9.80 -4.31
C ASN A 98 11.52 8.48 -4.81
N ASN A 99 12.26 7.37 -4.64
CA ASN A 99 11.76 6.01 -4.90
C ASN A 99 11.40 5.75 -6.38
N VAL A 100 12.42 5.58 -7.21
CA VAL A 100 12.28 5.42 -8.67
C VAL A 100 11.84 4.02 -9.13
N GLY A 101 11.98 3.00 -8.27
CA GLY A 101 11.62 1.61 -8.59
C GLY A 101 10.12 1.28 -8.48
N PHE A 102 9.30 2.16 -7.91
CA PHE A 102 7.83 2.06 -7.84
C PHE A 102 7.21 3.38 -7.34
N TYR A 103 5.97 3.72 -7.74
CA TYR A 103 5.31 5.00 -7.48
C TYR A 103 4.66 5.10 -6.08
N PHE A 104 5.02 6.13 -5.31
CA PHE A 104 4.35 6.47 -4.05
C PHE A 104 3.78 7.89 -4.10
N PRO A 105 2.45 8.07 -4.11
CA PRO A 105 1.83 9.40 -4.15
C PRO A 105 2.27 10.28 -2.97
N THR A 106 2.39 9.69 -1.79
CA THR A 106 2.77 10.37 -0.53
C THR A 106 4.23 10.82 -0.50
N GLN A 107 5.06 10.39 -1.46
CA GLN A 107 6.49 10.73 -1.55
C GLN A 107 6.81 11.69 -2.70
N ILE A 108 5.82 12.10 -3.50
CA ILE A 108 6.00 13.17 -4.48
C ILE A 108 6.56 14.39 -3.73
N PRO A 109 7.74 14.91 -4.12
CA PRO A 109 8.30 16.05 -3.44
C PRO A 109 7.45 17.29 -3.71
N VAL A 110 7.25 18.08 -2.65
CA VAL A 110 6.48 19.33 -2.67
C VAL A 110 7.41 20.45 -2.26
N GLY A 111 7.28 21.63 -2.87
CA GLY A 111 8.20 22.73 -2.62
C GLY A 111 7.96 23.92 -3.54
N ALA A 112 8.84 24.91 -3.47
CA ALA A 112 8.80 26.06 -4.38
C ALA A 112 9.24 25.64 -5.79
N ASP A 113 8.47 26.10 -6.79
CA ASP A 113 8.72 25.85 -8.21
C ASP A 113 10.17 26.12 -8.62
N GLY A 114 10.73 25.23 -9.45
CA GLY A 114 12.06 25.39 -10.04
C GLY A 114 13.20 24.73 -9.26
N THR A 115 12.88 23.94 -8.23
CA THR A 115 13.84 23.06 -7.53
C THR A 115 13.89 21.64 -8.12
N GLY A 116 13.02 21.32 -9.08
CA GLY A 116 12.98 20.01 -9.73
C GLY A 116 14.27 19.65 -10.47
N GLU A 117 14.69 18.39 -10.33
CA GLU A 117 15.83 17.85 -11.05
C GLU A 117 15.43 17.25 -12.41
N GLY A 118 16.42 16.73 -13.15
CA GLY A 118 16.19 16.00 -14.39
C GLY A 118 15.40 14.71 -14.16
N ALA A 119 14.95 14.08 -15.24
CA ALA A 119 14.31 12.78 -15.13
C ALA A 119 15.31 11.72 -14.63
N ALA A 120 14.93 10.97 -13.59
CA ALA A 120 15.70 9.87 -13.03
C ALA A 120 15.25 8.54 -13.67
N ALA A 121 16.22 7.72 -14.09
CA ALA A 121 15.98 6.41 -14.67
C ALA A 121 16.25 5.30 -13.66
N ASP A 122 15.42 4.27 -13.62
CA ASP A 122 15.61 3.09 -12.77
C ASP A 122 15.21 1.79 -13.46
N MET A 123 15.85 0.70 -13.06
CA MET A 123 15.51 -0.64 -13.53
C MET A 123 15.45 -1.61 -12.37
N THR A 124 14.36 -2.35 -12.26
CA THR A 124 14.15 -3.26 -11.13
C THR A 124 13.46 -4.55 -11.54
N VAL A 125 13.69 -5.59 -10.73
CA VAL A 125 12.96 -6.86 -10.79
C VAL A 125 12.24 -7.17 -9.48
N ALA A 126 12.21 -6.21 -8.53
CA ALA A 126 11.74 -6.40 -7.17
C ALA A 126 10.27 -6.87 -7.09
N GLU A 127 9.49 -6.56 -8.13
CA GLU A 127 8.11 -7.01 -8.24
C GLU A 127 7.97 -8.52 -8.49
N SER A 128 9.00 -9.20 -8.97
CA SER A 128 8.97 -10.64 -9.22
C SER A 128 8.44 -11.41 -8.00
N ARG A 129 7.60 -12.43 -8.24
CA ARG A 129 6.91 -13.18 -7.19
C ARG A 129 7.08 -14.67 -7.33
N ILE A 130 7.06 -15.32 -6.18
CA ILE A 130 6.95 -16.77 -6.06
C ILE A 130 5.92 -17.11 -4.98
N ASN A 131 5.01 -18.02 -5.31
CA ASN A 131 4.05 -18.59 -4.38
C ASN A 131 4.08 -20.11 -4.39
N PHE A 132 3.69 -20.66 -3.25
CA PHE A 132 3.50 -22.08 -3.02
C PHE A 132 2.11 -22.27 -2.43
N SER A 133 1.33 -23.15 -3.05
CA SER A 133 0.03 -23.59 -2.57
C SER A 133 0.05 -25.09 -2.36
N ALA A 134 -0.56 -25.55 -1.28
CA ALA A 134 -0.75 -26.98 -1.02
C ALA A 134 -2.19 -27.22 -0.56
N THR A 135 -2.91 -28.11 -1.25
CA THR A 135 -4.28 -28.47 -0.91
C THR A 135 -4.38 -29.95 -0.57
N ARG A 136 -5.19 -30.31 0.43
CA ARG A 136 -5.46 -31.69 0.82
C ARG A 136 -6.87 -31.84 1.36
N GLU A 137 -7.50 -32.96 1.03
CA GLU A 137 -8.74 -33.42 1.66
C GLU A 137 -8.45 -34.10 3.01
N LEU A 138 -9.19 -33.72 4.04
CA LEU A 138 -9.13 -34.23 5.41
C LEU A 138 -10.55 -34.54 5.89
N ASP A 139 -10.89 -35.82 6.00
CA ASP A 139 -12.18 -36.28 6.56
C ASP A 139 -13.44 -35.61 5.96
N GLY A 140 -13.40 -35.31 4.65
CA GLY A 140 -14.50 -34.64 3.92
C GLY A 140 -14.42 -33.11 3.87
N HIS A 141 -13.34 -32.54 4.40
CA HIS A 141 -13.06 -31.09 4.42
C HIS A 141 -11.81 -30.74 3.60
N THR A 142 -11.80 -29.56 3.00
CA THR A 142 -10.67 -29.11 2.19
C THR A 142 -9.77 -28.18 2.99
N LEU A 143 -8.51 -28.58 3.17
CA LEU A 143 -7.45 -27.75 3.75
C LEU A 143 -6.54 -27.21 2.65
N THR A 144 -6.32 -25.89 2.63
CA THR A 144 -5.36 -25.24 1.73
C THR A 144 -4.38 -24.38 2.52
N PHE A 145 -3.08 -24.53 2.24
CA PHE A 145 -2.02 -23.63 2.66
C PHE A 145 -1.59 -22.78 1.46
N PHE A 146 -1.35 -21.50 1.69
CA PHE A 146 -0.78 -20.59 0.69
C PHE A 146 0.27 -19.69 1.31
N THR A 147 1.45 -19.64 0.68
CA THR A 147 2.50 -18.66 0.99
C THR A 147 2.98 -17.98 -0.28
N GLU A 148 3.31 -16.70 -0.19
CA GLU A 148 3.84 -15.92 -1.30
C GLU A 148 4.84 -14.88 -0.85
N MET A 149 5.88 -14.67 -1.66
CA MET A 149 6.90 -13.65 -1.47
C MET A 149 7.11 -12.81 -2.73
N ASP A 150 7.50 -11.55 -2.52
CA ASP A 150 8.14 -10.68 -3.53
C ASP A 150 9.54 -10.25 -3.05
N PHE A 151 10.23 -9.41 -3.81
CA PHE A 151 11.59 -8.96 -3.51
C PHE A 151 11.64 -7.46 -3.17
N TYR A 152 10.53 -6.92 -2.69
CA TYR A 152 10.45 -5.53 -2.21
C TYR A 152 10.84 -5.42 -0.72
N GLY A 153 11.48 -6.41 -0.12
CA GLY A 153 11.85 -6.42 1.32
C GLY A 153 12.95 -5.44 1.73
N GLY A 154 13.36 -4.55 0.82
CA GLY A 154 14.42 -3.56 1.06
C GLY A 154 15.79 -4.20 1.23
N GLY A 155 16.73 -3.40 1.74
CA GLY A 155 18.13 -3.78 1.92
C GLY A 155 18.89 -3.94 0.60
N GLY A 156 20.18 -3.58 0.59
CA GLY A 156 20.99 -3.54 -0.62
C GLY A 156 21.09 -2.15 -1.25
N ASN A 157 21.95 -2.04 -2.26
CA ASN A 157 22.14 -0.88 -3.11
C ASN A 157 22.86 -1.28 -4.42
N GLU A 158 22.87 -0.36 -5.37
CA GLU A 158 23.37 -0.52 -6.73
C GLU A 158 24.91 -0.46 -6.80
N ILE A 159 25.62 -0.18 -5.70
CA ILE A 159 27.08 0.05 -5.69
C ILE A 159 27.86 -1.20 -6.11
N ALA A 160 27.38 -2.40 -5.74
CA ALA A 160 28.10 -3.64 -6.02
C ALA A 160 27.22 -4.84 -6.35
N THR A 161 26.11 -5.05 -5.63
CA THR A 161 25.32 -6.30 -5.76
C THR A 161 23.88 -6.10 -6.16
N ASN A 162 23.32 -4.90 -5.96
CA ASN A 162 21.90 -4.62 -6.14
C ASN A 162 21.00 -5.70 -5.48
N SER A 163 21.39 -6.13 -4.27
CA SER A 163 20.70 -7.18 -3.53
C SER A 163 19.27 -6.75 -3.20
N MET A 164 18.33 -7.70 -3.21
CA MET A 164 16.93 -7.46 -2.88
C MET A 164 16.47 -8.51 -1.86
N ASN A 165 15.92 -8.08 -0.72
CA ASN A 165 15.46 -9.02 0.30
C ASN A 165 14.06 -9.55 -0.04
N PRO A 166 13.83 -10.88 0.12
CA PRO A 166 12.49 -11.44 0.05
C PRO A 166 11.58 -10.86 1.15
N ARG A 167 10.33 -10.59 0.79
CA ARG A 167 9.30 -10.13 1.71
C ARG A 167 8.06 -11.01 1.64
N LEU A 168 7.57 -11.41 2.81
CA LEU A 168 6.34 -12.18 2.93
C LEU A 168 5.13 -11.33 2.57
N ARG A 169 4.34 -11.78 1.58
CA ARG A 169 3.10 -11.12 1.17
C ARG A 169 1.89 -11.81 1.80
N HIS A 170 1.82 -13.11 1.61
CA HIS A 170 0.73 -13.97 2.04
C HIS A 170 1.27 -15.17 2.81
N ALA A 171 0.62 -15.50 3.91
CA ALA A 171 0.82 -16.74 4.65
C ALA A 171 -0.48 -17.05 5.39
N PHE A 172 -1.28 -17.95 4.84
CA PHE A 172 -2.56 -18.30 5.45
C PHE A 172 -2.94 -19.75 5.19
N ILE A 173 -3.86 -20.22 6.03
CA ILE A 173 -4.55 -21.48 5.87
C ILE A 173 -6.02 -21.17 5.56
N LYS A 174 -6.60 -21.96 4.66
CA LYS A 174 -8.04 -22.07 4.47
C LYS A 174 -8.51 -23.46 4.88
N TYR A 175 -9.58 -23.51 5.65
CA TYR A 175 -10.27 -24.73 6.02
C TYR A 175 -11.76 -24.53 5.74
N ASP A 176 -12.22 -25.11 4.64
CA ASP A 176 -13.52 -24.83 4.03
C ASP A 176 -13.78 -23.31 3.90
N ASN A 177 -14.75 -22.80 4.66
CA ASN A 177 -15.20 -21.40 4.65
C ASN A 177 -14.33 -20.47 5.50
N TRP A 178 -13.40 -21.01 6.29
CA TRP A 178 -12.54 -20.23 7.18
C TRP A 178 -11.18 -19.94 6.54
N LEU A 179 -10.68 -18.72 6.75
CA LEU A 179 -9.31 -18.32 6.47
C LEU A 179 -8.66 -17.80 7.75
N ILE A 180 -7.43 -18.22 8.03
CA ILE A 180 -6.63 -17.76 9.16
C ILE A 180 -5.22 -17.45 8.66
N GLY A 181 -4.73 -16.24 8.91
CA GLY A 181 -3.37 -15.81 8.60
C GLY A 181 -3.30 -14.47 7.86
N GLN A 182 -2.14 -14.16 7.28
CA GLN A 182 -1.91 -12.89 6.60
C GLN A 182 -2.35 -12.93 5.13
N THR A 183 -3.32 -12.10 4.80
CA THR A 183 -3.76 -11.87 3.41
C THR A 183 -4.37 -10.48 3.24
N TRP A 184 -4.87 -10.18 2.04
CA TRP A 184 -5.61 -8.96 1.75
C TRP A 184 -6.77 -8.78 2.72
N SER A 185 -6.88 -7.59 3.30
CA SER A 185 -8.02 -7.20 4.13
C SER A 185 -9.33 -7.52 3.40
N THR A 186 -10.33 -7.95 4.15
CA THR A 186 -11.69 -8.17 3.66
C THR A 186 -12.31 -6.87 3.15
N PHE A 187 -11.80 -5.72 3.60
CA PHE A 187 -12.22 -4.40 3.16
C PHE A 187 -11.73 -4.08 1.74
N GLN A 188 -10.74 -4.83 1.25
CA GLN A 188 -10.19 -4.69 -0.10
C GLN A 188 -10.90 -5.62 -1.09
N ASP A 189 -11.36 -5.05 -2.22
CA ASP A 189 -11.80 -5.82 -3.37
C ASP A 189 -10.71 -5.99 -4.41
N VAL A 190 -9.94 -7.01 -4.13
CA VAL A 190 -9.00 -7.67 -5.01
C VAL A 190 -9.46 -7.85 -6.47
N SER A 191 -10.73 -8.16 -6.71
CA SER A 191 -11.22 -8.43 -8.08
C SER A 191 -11.55 -7.17 -8.88
N ALA A 192 -11.53 -5.99 -8.25
CA ALA A 192 -11.77 -4.69 -8.87
C ALA A 192 -10.48 -3.93 -9.21
N LEU A 193 -9.30 -4.45 -8.91
CA LEU A 193 -8.04 -3.72 -9.14
C LEU A 193 -7.80 -3.43 -10.63
N ALA A 194 -7.34 -2.22 -10.94
CA ALA A 194 -7.01 -1.80 -12.30
C ALA A 194 -5.81 -2.58 -12.88
N GLU A 195 -5.70 -2.62 -14.20
CA GLU A 195 -4.57 -3.25 -14.89
C GLU A 195 -3.57 -2.19 -15.35
N ASN A 196 -2.64 -1.84 -14.46
CA ASN A 196 -1.56 -0.89 -14.68
C ASN A 196 -0.18 -1.56 -14.72
N LEU A 197 0.83 -0.89 -15.27
CA LEU A 197 2.21 -1.35 -15.21
C LEU A 197 2.89 -0.99 -13.91
N ASP A 198 2.63 0.23 -13.41
CA ASP A 198 3.04 0.59 -12.07
C ASP A 198 2.52 -0.44 -11.07
N PHE A 199 3.32 -0.71 -10.04
CA PHE A 199 3.09 -1.82 -9.14
C PHE A 199 1.83 -1.67 -8.31
N ILE A 200 1.19 -0.50 -8.18
CA ILE A 200 -0.18 -0.45 -7.63
C ILE A 200 -1.19 -0.04 -8.67
N GLY A 201 -0.78 0.80 -9.63
CA GLY A 201 -1.68 1.51 -10.50
C GLY A 201 -2.30 2.68 -9.73
N PRO A 202 -3.63 2.69 -9.48
CA PRO A 202 -4.30 3.78 -8.78
C PRO A 202 -3.97 3.80 -7.27
N ALA A 203 -2.77 4.27 -6.93
CA ALA A 203 -2.16 4.11 -5.61
C ALA A 203 -2.78 4.98 -4.52
N GLU A 204 -3.50 6.05 -4.88
CA GLU A 204 -4.19 6.98 -3.98
C GLU A 204 -5.50 6.38 -3.48
N GLY A 205 -6.34 5.92 -4.41
CA GLY A 205 -7.71 5.52 -4.11
C GLY A 205 -7.94 4.04 -3.85
N THR A 206 -6.91 3.20 -3.97
CA THR A 206 -7.03 1.77 -3.72
C THR A 206 -7.06 1.49 -2.23
N THR A 207 -8.09 0.80 -1.74
CA THR A 207 -8.05 0.19 -0.40
C THR A 207 -6.92 -0.82 -0.38
N PHE A 208 -5.91 -0.60 0.47
CA PHE A 208 -4.62 -1.26 0.34
C PHE A 208 -4.02 -1.74 1.66
N VAL A 209 -4.47 -2.90 2.15
CA VAL A 209 -3.91 -3.48 3.38
C VAL A 209 -3.83 -5.00 3.26
N ARG A 210 -2.69 -5.55 3.69
CA ARG A 210 -2.60 -6.94 4.10
C ARG A 210 -2.27 -7.00 5.57
N GLN A 211 -2.91 -7.94 6.23
CA GLN A 211 -2.73 -8.15 7.66
C GLN A 211 -3.20 -9.54 8.06
N THR A 212 -2.77 -9.96 9.24
CA THR A 212 -3.28 -11.16 9.89
C THR A 212 -4.76 -10.98 10.17
N GLN A 213 -5.55 -11.99 9.82
CA GLN A 213 -6.99 -11.98 10.01
C GLN A 213 -7.54 -13.39 10.23
N VAL A 214 -8.73 -13.45 10.82
CA VAL A 214 -9.62 -14.60 10.75
C VAL A 214 -10.85 -14.18 9.95
N ARG A 215 -11.16 -14.91 8.88
CA ARG A 215 -12.26 -14.59 7.98
C ARG A 215 -13.15 -15.79 7.71
N TYR A 216 -14.45 -15.60 7.83
CA TYR A 216 -15.48 -16.54 7.38
C TYR A 216 -16.07 -16.07 6.05
N THR A 217 -16.21 -16.98 5.08
CA THR A 217 -16.84 -16.72 3.78
C THR A 217 -18.01 -17.67 3.55
N ASN A 218 -19.18 -17.16 3.20
CA ASN A 218 -20.33 -17.98 2.77
C ASN A 218 -21.04 -17.33 1.58
N GLY A 219 -20.89 -17.91 0.40
CA GLY A 219 -21.39 -17.31 -0.84
C GLY A 219 -20.79 -15.93 -1.09
N GLY A 220 -21.63 -14.90 -1.19
CA GLY A 220 -21.21 -13.51 -1.35
C GLY A 220 -20.76 -12.83 -0.05
N LEU A 221 -21.11 -13.38 1.12
CA LEU A 221 -20.83 -12.77 2.43
C LEU A 221 -19.42 -13.14 2.92
N GLN A 222 -18.71 -12.13 3.43
CA GLN A 222 -17.46 -12.28 4.17
C GLN A 222 -17.52 -11.49 5.47
N LEU A 223 -17.11 -12.12 6.57
CA LEU A 223 -16.98 -11.50 7.89
C LEU A 223 -15.57 -11.76 8.40
N ALA A 224 -14.90 -10.74 8.91
CA ALA A 224 -13.53 -10.87 9.40
C ALA A 224 -13.25 -10.05 10.65
N VAL A 225 -12.33 -10.57 11.44
CA VAL A 225 -11.59 -9.81 12.45
C VAL A 225 -10.14 -9.72 11.98
N GLU A 226 -9.59 -8.53 12.00
CA GLU A 226 -8.31 -8.20 11.37
C GLU A 226 -7.39 -7.45 12.34
N ASN A 227 -6.07 -7.60 12.17
CA ASN A 227 -5.08 -6.98 13.06
C ASN A 227 -5.24 -5.45 13.12
N THR A 228 -5.59 -4.92 14.29
CA THR A 228 -5.65 -3.47 14.50
C THR A 228 -4.24 -2.86 14.57
N ASN A 229 -4.16 -1.58 14.22
CA ASN A 229 -2.99 -0.71 14.35
C ASN A 229 -3.49 0.71 14.01
N THR A 230 -3.11 1.67 14.85
CA THR A 230 -3.48 3.06 14.68
C THR A 230 -2.27 3.85 14.19
N ARG A 231 -2.45 4.48 13.03
CA ARG A 231 -1.51 5.47 12.52
C ARG A 231 -2.01 6.85 12.92
N LEU A 232 -1.40 7.41 13.94
CA LEU A 232 -1.73 8.69 14.56
C LEU A 232 -0.86 9.81 13.98
N ASN A 233 -1.43 11.00 13.79
CA ASN A 233 -0.69 12.24 13.66
C ASN A 233 -0.56 12.90 15.05
N ASN A 234 0.66 13.07 15.52
CA ASN A 234 0.97 13.76 16.77
C ASN A 234 1.74 15.05 16.47
N GLY A 235 1.01 16.14 16.24
CA GLY A 235 1.59 17.47 15.97
C GLY A 235 2.49 17.50 14.72
N GLY A 236 2.05 16.86 13.64
CA GLY A 236 2.76 16.76 12.36
C GLY A 236 3.70 15.56 12.24
N THR A 237 3.88 14.77 13.30
CA THR A 237 4.68 13.53 13.27
C THR A 237 3.78 12.30 13.26
N ALA A 238 3.95 11.42 12.27
CA ALA A 238 3.22 10.16 12.23
C ALA A 238 3.77 9.17 13.27
N THR A 239 2.90 8.63 14.12
CA THR A 239 3.19 7.59 15.11
C THR A 239 2.38 6.35 14.77
N LEU A 240 3.01 5.17 14.76
CA LEU A 240 2.34 3.88 14.62
C LEU A 240 2.19 3.26 16.01
N THR A 241 1.01 2.73 16.29
CA THR A 241 0.64 2.18 17.60
C THR A 241 -0.13 0.88 17.41
N ASP A 242 0.18 -0.10 18.26
CA ASP A 242 -0.47 -1.42 18.29
C ASP A 242 -1.25 -1.60 19.61
N ASP A 243 -1.81 -0.50 20.12
CA ASP A 243 -2.40 -0.42 21.47
C ASP A 243 -3.90 -0.82 21.48
N GLY A 244 -4.51 -1.00 20.30
CA GLY A 244 -5.92 -1.32 20.17
C GLY A 244 -6.30 -2.68 20.77
N ALA A 245 -7.25 -2.68 21.70
CA ALA A 245 -7.72 -3.89 22.38
C ALA A 245 -8.71 -4.69 21.52
N ILE A 246 -9.41 -4.02 20.58
CA ILE A 246 -10.39 -4.64 19.69
C ILE A 246 -9.80 -4.76 18.27
N PRO A 247 -9.80 -5.96 17.66
CA PRO A 247 -9.45 -6.12 16.25
C PRO A 247 -10.36 -5.31 15.33
N ASP A 248 -9.85 -4.89 14.18
CA ASP A 248 -10.70 -4.26 13.16
C ASP A 248 -11.75 -5.28 12.67
N ILE A 249 -13.02 -4.89 12.64
CA ILE A 249 -14.14 -5.76 12.24
C ILE A 249 -14.59 -5.37 10.85
N VAL A 250 -14.61 -6.32 9.92
CA VAL A 250 -15.01 -6.09 8.54
C VAL A 250 -16.16 -7.00 8.13
N ALA A 251 -17.15 -6.42 7.48
CA ALA A 251 -18.20 -7.16 6.78
C ALA A 251 -18.24 -6.75 5.31
N LYS A 252 -18.28 -7.72 4.41
CA LYS A 252 -18.37 -7.48 2.96
C LYS A 252 -19.41 -8.38 2.33
N TYR A 253 -20.15 -7.84 1.37
CA TYR A 253 -21.03 -8.64 0.51
C TYR A 253 -20.74 -8.35 -0.96
N THR A 254 -20.51 -9.41 -1.74
CA THR A 254 -20.26 -9.33 -3.18
C THR A 254 -21.46 -9.85 -3.97
N PHE A 255 -22.08 -8.95 -4.72
CA PHE A 255 -23.11 -9.25 -5.72
C PHE A 255 -22.44 -9.65 -7.03
N LYS A 256 -22.86 -10.77 -7.62
CA LYS A 256 -22.34 -11.29 -8.89
C LYS A 256 -23.47 -11.53 -9.87
N GLY A 257 -23.22 -11.32 -11.16
CA GLY A 257 -24.11 -11.65 -12.25
C GLY A 257 -23.39 -11.58 -13.60
N ASP A 258 -24.13 -11.67 -14.70
CA ASP A 258 -23.57 -11.61 -16.05
C ASP A 258 -22.88 -10.26 -16.35
N TYR A 259 -23.28 -9.20 -15.62
CA TYR A 259 -22.66 -7.88 -15.67
C TYR A 259 -21.27 -7.82 -15.02
N GLY A 260 -20.80 -8.86 -14.34
CA GLY A 260 -19.59 -8.86 -13.53
C GLY A 260 -19.89 -8.91 -12.04
N HIS A 261 -19.32 -8.00 -11.25
CA HIS A 261 -19.59 -7.94 -9.82
C HIS A 261 -19.54 -6.52 -9.24
N VAL A 262 -20.28 -6.33 -8.15
CA VAL A 262 -20.20 -5.16 -7.26
C VAL A 262 -20.08 -5.68 -5.84
N ALA A 263 -19.19 -5.11 -5.04
CA ALA A 263 -19.06 -5.42 -3.63
C ALA A 263 -19.27 -4.17 -2.78
N VAL A 264 -19.88 -4.37 -1.61
CA VAL A 264 -20.01 -3.35 -0.56
C VAL A 264 -19.35 -3.92 0.70
N ALA A 265 -18.44 -3.16 1.29
CA ALA A 265 -17.75 -3.51 2.52
C ALA A 265 -17.91 -2.39 3.55
N GLY A 266 -18.08 -2.77 4.82
CA GLY A 266 -18.04 -1.86 5.97
C GLY A 266 -16.95 -2.31 6.94
N ILE A 267 -16.32 -1.35 7.60
CA ILE A 267 -15.29 -1.58 8.62
C ILE A 267 -15.62 -0.78 9.88
N TYR A 268 -15.42 -1.42 11.03
CA TYR A 268 -15.34 -0.80 12.34
C TYR A 268 -13.92 -0.93 12.87
N ARG A 269 -13.40 0.13 13.48
CA ARG A 269 -12.05 0.21 14.00
C ARG A 269 -12.03 0.78 15.41
N ASP A 270 -11.15 0.22 16.21
CA ASP A 270 -10.74 0.76 17.51
C ASP A 270 -9.43 1.52 17.28
N LEU A 271 -9.51 2.86 17.32
CA LEU A 271 -8.35 3.72 17.22
C LEU A 271 -7.89 3.97 18.64
N THR A 272 -6.66 3.60 18.95
CA THR A 272 -6.13 3.67 20.32
C THR A 272 -4.69 4.14 20.27
N TRP A 273 -4.33 5.01 21.21
CA TRP A 273 -2.96 5.38 21.48
C TRP A 273 -2.73 5.37 22.99
N GLU A 274 -1.80 4.55 23.45
CA GLU A 274 -1.43 4.45 24.85
C GLU A 274 -0.01 5.01 25.08
N THR A 275 0.14 5.77 26.16
CA THR A 275 1.43 6.21 26.72
C THR A 275 1.67 5.52 28.05
N ALA A 276 2.82 5.73 28.69
CA ALA A 276 3.11 5.13 29.98
C ALA A 276 2.11 5.51 31.11
N THR A 277 1.29 6.54 30.91
CA THR A 277 0.41 7.09 31.96
C THR A 277 -1.04 7.30 31.52
N GLU A 278 -1.33 7.34 30.22
CA GLU A 278 -2.64 7.71 29.67
C GLU A 278 -2.96 6.86 28.44
N GLU A 279 -4.24 6.56 28.25
CA GLU A 279 -4.80 5.87 27.08
C GLU A 279 -5.83 6.80 26.43
N TYR A 280 -5.75 6.95 25.12
CA TYR A 280 -6.65 7.75 24.29
C TYR A 280 -7.30 6.86 23.25
N SER A 281 -8.59 7.08 22.95
CA SER A 281 -9.31 6.20 22.05
C SER A 281 -10.41 6.92 21.28
N ASP A 282 -10.56 6.58 20.01
CA ASP A 282 -11.69 7.00 19.19
C ASP A 282 -12.16 5.84 18.28
N THR A 283 -13.32 5.99 17.67
CA THR A 283 -13.92 4.98 16.80
C THR A 283 -13.77 5.34 15.33
N GLY A 284 -13.19 4.42 14.55
CA GLY A 284 -13.19 4.51 13.09
C GLY A 284 -14.35 3.75 12.46
N LEU A 285 -14.99 4.35 11.45
CA LEU A 285 -16.06 3.74 10.66
C LEU A 285 -15.83 4.03 9.18
N GLY A 286 -15.87 3.00 8.34
CA GLY A 286 -15.64 3.13 6.92
C GLY A 286 -16.59 2.30 6.06
N ILE A 287 -16.85 2.80 4.85
CA ILE A 287 -17.56 2.06 3.81
C ILE A 287 -16.74 2.08 2.51
N SER A 288 -16.77 0.96 1.79
CA SER A 288 -16.16 0.83 0.48
C SER A 288 -17.15 0.18 -0.50
N VAL A 289 -17.23 0.73 -1.71
CA VAL A 289 -17.98 0.17 -2.83
C VAL A 289 -17.01 -0.03 -3.99
N SER A 290 -17.00 -1.23 -4.56
CA SER A 290 -16.07 -1.60 -5.62
C SER A 290 -16.73 -2.50 -6.64
N GLY A 291 -16.12 -2.65 -7.80
CA GLY A 291 -16.62 -3.59 -8.79
C GLY A 291 -15.77 -3.71 -10.04
N LYS A 292 -16.11 -4.75 -10.80
CA LYS A 292 -15.70 -4.93 -12.18
C LYS A 292 -16.95 -5.21 -12.99
N LEU A 293 -17.24 -4.33 -13.94
CA LEU A 293 -18.41 -4.40 -14.80
C LEU A 293 -17.96 -4.71 -16.23
N ASN A 294 -18.56 -5.74 -16.83
CA ASN A 294 -18.34 -6.06 -18.23
C ASN A 294 -18.97 -4.96 -19.11
N VAL A 295 -18.27 -4.55 -20.18
CA VAL A 295 -18.73 -3.52 -21.12
C VAL A 295 -18.90 -4.13 -22.50
N GLY A 296 -20.16 -4.33 -22.90
CA GLY A 296 -20.49 -5.00 -24.16
C GLY A 296 -19.96 -6.44 -24.23
N ASP A 297 -19.81 -6.95 -25.45
CA ASP A 297 -19.44 -8.35 -25.70
C ASP A 297 -17.96 -8.53 -26.08
N SER A 298 -17.20 -7.44 -26.21
CA SER A 298 -15.80 -7.43 -26.68
C SER A 298 -14.79 -7.90 -25.63
N GLY A 299 -15.24 -8.12 -24.38
CA GLY A 299 -14.38 -8.46 -23.23
C GLY A 299 -13.77 -7.26 -22.52
N ASP A 300 -14.19 -6.05 -22.89
CA ASP A 300 -13.89 -4.81 -22.19
C ASP A 300 -14.50 -4.81 -20.78
N ASP A 301 -13.87 -4.08 -19.88
CA ASP A 301 -14.40 -3.92 -18.53
C ASP A 301 -14.11 -2.56 -17.92
N PHE A 302 -15.05 -2.11 -17.09
CA PHE A 302 -14.93 -0.95 -16.23
C PHE A 302 -14.67 -1.44 -14.80
N ARG A 303 -13.71 -0.84 -14.11
CA ARG A 303 -13.36 -1.15 -12.72
C ARG A 303 -13.39 0.09 -11.88
N PHE A 304 -13.80 -0.07 -10.63
CA PHE A 304 -13.85 1.04 -9.70
C PHE A 304 -13.71 0.56 -8.27
N MET A 305 -13.25 1.47 -7.43
CA MET A 305 -13.27 1.36 -5.97
C MET A 305 -13.46 2.76 -5.41
N PHE A 306 -14.32 2.89 -4.42
CA PHE A 306 -14.53 4.14 -3.70
C PHE A 306 -14.69 3.82 -2.22
N THR A 307 -13.91 4.50 -1.39
CA THR A 307 -13.83 4.29 0.05
C THR A 307 -13.92 5.62 0.75
N THR A 308 -14.75 5.71 1.78
CA THR A 308 -14.90 6.91 2.61
C THR A 308 -15.20 6.53 4.05
N GLY A 309 -14.78 7.36 4.98
CA GLY A 309 -15.11 7.22 6.39
C GLY A 309 -14.12 7.87 7.33
N SER A 310 -14.43 7.78 8.61
CA SER A 310 -13.59 8.30 9.68
C SER A 310 -12.59 7.25 10.11
N GLY A 311 -11.33 7.64 10.23
CA GLY A 311 -10.23 6.78 10.65
C GLY A 311 -9.88 5.66 9.69
N VAL A 312 -10.26 5.77 8.41
CA VAL A 312 -9.92 4.77 7.38
C VAL A 312 -8.55 4.99 6.74
N GLY A 313 -7.80 6.04 7.12
CA GLY A 313 -6.54 6.45 6.47
C GLY A 313 -5.50 5.33 6.31
N ARG A 314 -5.36 4.42 7.30
CA ARG A 314 -4.48 3.23 7.21
C ARG A 314 -4.89 2.27 6.08
N TYR A 315 -6.18 2.21 5.75
CA TYR A 315 -6.74 1.32 4.75
C TYR A 315 -6.79 1.92 3.35
N LEU A 316 -6.73 3.24 3.23
CA LEU A 316 -6.95 3.95 1.98
C LEU A 316 -5.65 4.49 1.40
N GLY A 317 -5.33 4.05 0.19
CA GLY A 317 -4.12 4.41 -0.52
C GLY A 317 -2.90 3.63 -0.03
N ILE A 318 -1.86 3.54 -0.86
CA ILE A 318 -0.62 2.92 -0.43
C ILE A 318 0.04 3.78 0.65
N THR A 319 0.50 3.12 1.71
CA THR A 319 1.16 3.73 2.89
C THR A 319 0.22 4.50 3.81
N GLY A 320 -1.01 4.73 3.34
CA GLY A 320 -2.09 5.35 4.06
C GLY A 320 -1.81 6.78 4.47
N THR A 321 -2.86 7.47 4.89
CA THR A 321 -2.76 8.72 5.66
C THR A 321 -3.05 8.40 7.13
N PRO A 322 -2.65 9.26 8.08
CA PRO A 322 -3.01 9.04 9.48
C PRO A 322 -4.53 8.88 9.60
N GLY A 323 -4.97 7.92 10.42
CA GLY A 323 -6.39 7.68 10.69
C GLY A 323 -6.88 8.42 11.94
N ALA A 324 -5.98 8.99 12.72
CA ALA A 324 -6.32 9.79 13.89
C ALA A 324 -5.30 10.92 14.06
N VAL A 325 -5.66 11.96 14.79
CA VAL A 325 -4.79 13.04 15.24
C VAL A 325 -4.92 13.22 16.75
N PHE A 326 -3.83 13.55 17.44
CA PHE A 326 -3.89 13.89 18.86
C PHE A 326 -4.34 15.35 19.06
N ASN A 327 -5.34 15.55 19.91
CA ASN A 327 -5.82 16.86 20.33
C ASN A 327 -5.43 17.12 21.80
N ALA A 328 -4.48 18.04 21.99
CA ALA A 328 -3.99 18.42 23.31
C ALA A 328 -5.01 19.24 24.13
N ASP A 329 -5.99 19.90 23.50
CA ASP A 329 -7.00 20.69 24.19
C ASP A 329 -8.07 19.80 24.84
N SER A 330 -8.47 18.74 24.15
CA SER A 330 -9.39 17.71 24.69
C SER A 330 -8.67 16.61 25.46
N ASN A 331 -7.34 16.50 25.30
CA ASN A 331 -6.51 15.40 25.79
C ASN A 331 -7.03 14.02 25.33
N ASP A 332 -7.34 13.93 24.04
CA ASP A 332 -7.82 12.71 23.37
C ASP A 332 -7.31 12.64 21.93
N ILE A 333 -7.59 11.54 21.23
CA ILE A 333 -7.39 11.43 19.79
C ILE A 333 -8.70 11.64 19.04
N GLU A 334 -8.60 12.16 17.83
CA GLU A 334 -9.74 12.39 16.94
C GLU A 334 -9.53 11.66 15.62
N ALA A 335 -10.51 10.89 15.18
CA ALA A 335 -10.47 10.20 13.90
C ALA A 335 -10.43 11.21 12.75
N ILE A 336 -9.56 10.94 11.76
CA ILE A 336 -9.43 11.77 10.55
C ILE A 336 -10.30 11.18 9.46
N ASP A 337 -11.16 12.02 8.88
CA ASP A 337 -11.99 11.64 7.73
C ASP A 337 -11.13 11.55 6.47
N SER A 338 -11.35 10.50 5.68
CA SER A 338 -10.63 10.30 4.42
C SER A 338 -11.55 9.70 3.37
N THR A 339 -11.40 10.18 2.14
CA THR A 339 -12.17 9.71 0.98
C THR A 339 -11.22 9.46 -0.18
N GLY A 340 -11.38 8.35 -0.89
CA GLY A 340 -10.52 8.05 -2.02
C GLY A 340 -11.10 6.95 -2.88
N GLY A 341 -10.63 6.87 -4.11
CA GLY A 341 -11.12 5.89 -5.06
C GLY A 341 -10.46 6.00 -6.41
N PHE A 342 -10.81 5.05 -7.27
CA PHE A 342 -10.36 5.05 -8.65
C PHE A 342 -11.45 4.57 -9.59
N VAL A 343 -11.27 4.92 -10.86
CA VAL A 343 -12.00 4.36 -12.00
C VAL A 343 -11.00 3.94 -13.06
N SER A 344 -11.25 2.81 -13.70
CA SER A 344 -10.40 2.28 -14.76
C SER A 344 -11.24 1.67 -15.87
N TYR A 345 -10.88 1.95 -17.11
CA TYR A 345 -11.49 1.33 -18.27
C TYR A 345 -10.43 0.56 -19.05
N ARG A 346 -10.71 -0.72 -19.29
CA ARG A 346 -9.88 -1.61 -20.08
C ARG A 346 -10.53 -1.89 -21.42
N HIS A 347 -9.78 -1.62 -22.48
CA HIS A 347 -10.18 -1.90 -23.85
C HIS A 347 -9.32 -3.01 -24.47
N LEU A 348 -9.96 -4.04 -25.02
CA LEU A 348 -9.32 -5.11 -25.76
C LEU A 348 -9.35 -4.79 -27.27
N TRP A 349 -8.20 -4.39 -27.81
CA TRP A 349 -8.05 -4.15 -29.25
C TRP A 349 -8.13 -5.44 -30.06
N ASN A 350 -7.59 -6.53 -29.51
CA ASN A 350 -7.68 -7.90 -30.02
C ASN A 350 -7.18 -8.88 -28.93
N SER A 351 -6.98 -10.15 -29.30
CA SER A 351 -6.52 -11.20 -28.37
C SER A 351 -5.10 -10.98 -27.80
N GLN A 352 -4.30 -10.10 -28.39
CA GLN A 352 -2.92 -9.82 -27.97
C GLN A 352 -2.72 -8.41 -27.44
N TRP A 353 -3.56 -7.44 -27.80
CA TRP A 353 -3.37 -6.04 -27.46
C TRP A 353 -4.52 -5.49 -26.62
N ARG A 354 -4.16 -4.78 -25.57
CA ARG A 354 -5.12 -4.08 -24.69
C ARG A 354 -4.55 -2.78 -24.17
N SER A 355 -5.43 -1.85 -23.85
CA SER A 355 -5.08 -0.58 -23.22
C SER A 355 -5.93 -0.35 -21.99
N ASN A 356 -5.40 0.41 -21.05
CA ASN A 356 -6.12 0.85 -19.86
C ASN A 356 -5.97 2.36 -19.70
N PHE A 357 -7.06 3.01 -19.32
CA PHE A 357 -7.08 4.36 -18.79
C PHE A 357 -7.55 4.29 -17.34
N THR A 358 -6.80 4.89 -16.42
CA THR A 358 -7.12 4.87 -14.99
C THR A 358 -6.96 6.26 -14.40
N TYR A 359 -7.92 6.66 -13.57
CA TYR A 359 -7.86 7.87 -12.75
C TYR A 359 -8.08 7.49 -11.29
N SER A 360 -7.34 8.12 -10.40
CA SER A 360 -7.31 7.81 -8.97
C SER A 360 -7.17 9.08 -8.16
N MET A 361 -7.81 9.10 -6.99
CA MET A 361 -7.76 10.24 -6.07
C MET A 361 -7.87 9.80 -4.62
N GLN A 362 -7.35 10.65 -3.73
CA GLN A 362 -7.54 10.60 -2.29
C GLN A 362 -7.57 12.03 -1.74
N ASN A 363 -8.51 12.29 -0.85
CA ASN A 363 -8.65 13.50 -0.06
C ASN A 363 -8.67 13.13 1.43
N VAL A 364 -8.02 13.96 2.25
CA VAL A 364 -7.97 13.82 3.71
C VAL A 364 -8.49 15.12 4.32
N ASP A 365 -9.49 15.01 5.18
CA ASP A 365 -10.09 16.16 5.86
C ASP A 365 -9.36 16.37 7.19
N ASN A 366 -8.24 17.10 7.13
CA ASN A 366 -7.42 17.36 8.29
C ASN A 366 -7.94 18.58 9.08
N ASP A 367 -7.98 18.49 10.41
CA ASP A 367 -7.94 19.69 11.24
C ASP A 367 -6.51 20.23 11.25
N VAL A 368 -6.25 21.23 10.41
CA VAL A 368 -4.94 21.85 10.23
C VAL A 368 -4.37 22.41 11.53
N ALA A 369 -5.22 22.81 12.49
CA ALA A 369 -4.74 23.28 13.79
C ALA A 369 -4.06 22.16 14.61
N LEU A 370 -4.43 20.90 14.36
CA LEU A 370 -3.90 19.72 15.04
C LEU A 370 -2.83 19.01 14.19
N THR A 371 -3.08 18.82 12.89
CA THR A 371 -2.21 18.06 11.99
C THR A 371 -1.04 18.86 11.43
N GLY A 372 -1.17 20.19 11.41
CA GLY A 372 -0.24 21.13 10.81
C GLY A 372 -0.33 21.27 9.28
N ASP A 373 0.19 22.38 8.75
CA ASP A 373 0.16 22.73 7.32
C ASP A 373 0.93 21.75 6.40
N GLY A 374 1.74 20.88 6.99
CA GLY A 374 2.51 19.84 6.29
C GLY A 374 1.71 18.57 5.98
N ALA A 375 0.48 18.46 6.49
CA ALA A 375 -0.37 17.30 6.26
C ALA A 375 -0.77 17.18 4.79
N ILE A 376 -0.97 15.95 4.33
CA ILE A 376 -1.43 15.68 2.96
C ILE A 376 -2.92 15.98 2.90
N LYS A 377 -3.31 16.82 1.95
CA LYS A 377 -4.69 17.19 1.71
C LYS A 377 -5.28 16.40 0.54
N ASP A 378 -4.61 16.45 -0.61
CA ASP A 378 -5.06 15.78 -1.84
C ASP A 378 -3.92 15.01 -2.52
N LEU A 379 -4.29 13.88 -3.13
CA LEU A 379 -3.45 13.08 -4.00
C LEU A 379 -4.28 12.70 -5.23
N ASN A 380 -3.71 12.81 -6.42
CA ASN A 380 -4.38 12.37 -7.65
C ASN A 380 -3.41 11.82 -8.69
N SER A 381 -3.88 10.92 -9.53
CA SER A 381 -3.11 10.40 -10.66
C SER A 381 -3.95 9.96 -11.85
N ILE A 382 -3.32 10.01 -13.02
CA ILE A 382 -3.82 9.47 -14.28
C ILE A 382 -2.78 8.50 -14.83
N HIS A 383 -3.22 7.32 -15.27
CA HIS A 383 -2.38 6.31 -15.92
C HIS A 383 -2.98 5.92 -17.26
N VAL A 384 -2.14 5.81 -18.28
CA VAL A 384 -2.50 5.30 -19.60
C VAL A 384 -1.47 4.29 -20.06
N ASN A 385 -1.90 3.09 -20.44
CA ASN A 385 -0.99 2.04 -20.90
C ASN A 385 -1.44 1.35 -22.18
N LEU A 386 -0.46 0.69 -22.80
CA LEU A 386 -0.64 -0.24 -23.91
C LEU A 386 0.14 -1.53 -23.57
N LEU A 387 -0.57 -2.65 -23.58
CA LEU A 387 -0.07 -3.96 -23.21
C LEU A 387 -0.17 -4.92 -24.39
N TYR A 388 0.94 -5.59 -24.68
CA TYR A 388 1.06 -6.63 -25.69
C TYR A 388 1.29 -7.98 -25.02
N SER A 389 0.52 -9.00 -25.42
CA SER A 389 0.67 -10.37 -24.94
C SER A 389 0.73 -11.32 -26.13
N PRO A 390 1.94 -11.62 -26.65
CA PRO A 390 2.09 -12.53 -27.79
C PRO A 390 1.58 -13.94 -27.47
N THR A 391 1.63 -14.31 -26.19
CA THR A 391 1.11 -15.55 -25.61
C THR A 391 0.51 -15.22 -24.23
N PRO A 392 -0.48 -15.99 -23.72
CA PRO A 392 -1.16 -15.66 -22.47
C PRO A 392 -0.28 -15.46 -21.22
N LYS A 393 0.94 -16.02 -21.22
CA LYS A 393 1.88 -15.97 -20.09
C LYS A 393 2.95 -14.87 -20.20
N VAL A 394 3.05 -14.21 -21.35
CA VAL A 394 4.06 -13.17 -21.60
C VAL A 394 3.35 -11.85 -21.84
N THR A 395 3.72 -10.81 -21.09
CA THR A 395 3.22 -9.45 -21.32
C THR A 395 4.38 -8.49 -21.43
N PHE A 396 4.36 -7.66 -22.47
CA PHE A 396 5.16 -6.46 -22.59
C PHE A 396 4.24 -5.25 -22.50
N GLY A 397 4.72 -4.13 -21.96
CA GLY A 397 3.89 -2.94 -21.88
C GLY A 397 4.70 -1.66 -21.82
N ALA A 398 4.02 -0.57 -22.18
CA ALA A 398 4.42 0.80 -21.88
C ALA A 398 3.27 1.51 -21.13
N GLU A 399 3.60 2.30 -20.13
CA GLU A 399 2.66 3.12 -19.36
C GLU A 399 3.22 4.52 -19.18
N TYR A 400 2.39 5.53 -19.40
CA TYR A 400 2.63 6.89 -18.96
C TYR A 400 1.69 7.19 -17.80
N MET A 401 2.22 7.83 -16.76
CA MET A 401 1.45 8.34 -15.66
C MET A 401 1.85 9.76 -15.31
N THR A 402 0.88 10.52 -14.82
CA THR A 402 1.07 11.84 -14.22
C THR A 402 0.30 11.87 -12.90
N ALA A 403 0.88 12.50 -11.89
CA ALA A 403 0.32 12.53 -10.55
C ALA A 403 0.65 13.84 -9.84
N GLU A 404 -0.18 14.22 -8.89
CA GLU A 404 -0.04 15.43 -8.10
C GLU A 404 -0.32 15.15 -6.62
N ARG A 405 0.43 15.83 -5.75
CA ARG A 405 0.26 15.85 -4.30
C ARG A 405 0.12 17.29 -3.84
N GLU A 406 -0.90 17.56 -3.04
CA GLU A 406 -1.14 18.84 -2.37
C GLU A 406 -1.08 18.68 -0.84
N LEU A 407 -0.43 19.63 -0.16
CA LEU A 407 -0.44 19.74 1.30
C LEU A 407 -1.46 20.78 1.77
N GLU A 408 -1.82 20.74 3.05
CA GLU A 408 -2.71 21.74 3.68
C GLU A 408 -2.19 23.18 3.58
N SER A 409 -0.86 23.37 3.51
CA SER A 409 -0.22 24.66 3.21
C SER A 409 -0.55 25.24 1.81
N GLY A 410 -1.14 24.45 0.92
CA GLY A 410 -1.33 24.78 -0.50
C GLY A 410 -0.09 24.57 -1.37
N LEU A 411 1.00 24.02 -0.81
CA LEU A 411 2.16 23.58 -1.60
C LEU A 411 1.80 22.32 -2.38
N THR A 412 2.12 22.33 -3.68
CA THR A 412 1.89 21.21 -4.59
C THR A 412 3.20 20.60 -5.10
N GLY A 413 3.10 19.43 -5.70
CA GLY A 413 4.17 18.77 -6.43
C GLY A 413 3.60 17.77 -7.41
N ASP A 414 4.22 17.68 -8.58
CA ASP A 414 3.80 16.84 -9.69
C ASP A 414 4.85 15.76 -9.95
N LEU A 415 4.42 14.64 -10.50
CA LEU A 415 5.28 13.54 -10.93
C LEU A 415 4.79 13.00 -12.27
N ASP A 416 5.68 13.04 -13.27
CA ASP A 416 5.51 12.36 -14.54
C ASP A 416 6.38 11.10 -14.57
N ARG A 417 5.83 9.99 -15.05
CA ARG A 417 6.60 8.76 -15.25
C ARG A 417 6.24 8.05 -16.54
N LEU A 418 7.29 7.61 -17.24
CA LEU A 418 7.21 6.65 -18.32
C LEU A 418 7.77 5.31 -17.83
N GLN A 419 7.01 4.23 -17.97
CA GLN A 419 7.40 2.89 -17.53
C GLN A 419 7.26 1.88 -18.66
N PHE A 420 8.23 0.96 -18.74
CA PHE A 420 8.16 -0.21 -19.60
C PHE A 420 8.33 -1.47 -18.75
N SER A 421 7.56 -2.50 -19.08
CA SER A 421 7.60 -3.76 -18.34
C SER A 421 7.70 -4.96 -19.27
N ALA A 422 8.43 -5.98 -18.82
CA ALA A 422 8.37 -7.33 -19.37
C ALA A 422 8.01 -8.30 -18.23
N LYS A 423 6.96 -9.09 -18.43
CA LYS A 423 6.42 -10.02 -17.42
C LYS A 423 6.25 -11.42 -18.02
N TYR A 424 6.75 -12.42 -17.30
CA TYR A 424 6.49 -13.83 -17.57
C TYR A 424 5.83 -14.49 -16.37
N ALA A 425 4.59 -14.94 -16.56
CA ALA A 425 3.78 -15.66 -15.60
C ALA A 425 4.00 -17.16 -15.72
N PHE A 426 4.27 -17.86 -14.62
CA PHE A 426 4.36 -19.33 -14.61
C PHE A 426 3.24 -19.96 -13.79
#